data_AF-A0A436BMN9-F1
#
_entry.id   AF-A0A436BMN9-F1
#
_cell.length_a   1.000
_cell.length_b   1.000
_cell.length_c   1.000
_cell.angle_alpha   90.00
_cell.angle_beta   90.00
_cell.angle_gamma   90.00
#
_symmetry.space_group_name_H-M   'P 1'
#
loop_
_entity.id
_entity.type
_entity.pdbx_description
1 polymer ?
#
loop_
_entity_poly.entity_id
_entity_poly.type
_entity_poly.pdbx_seq_one_letter_code
_entity_poly.pdbx_strand_id
1 'polypeptide(L)'
;MIGLVLVTHGQLATEFRHAVEHVVGPQDNFETVAIGADDDMEQRRRDIVDAVARVDTGAGVIVLTDMFGGTPSNLAISVMESGRTEV
;
A
#
# COMPACT_ATOMS: atom_id res chain seq x y z
N MET A 1 -10.32 12.75 -0.59
CA MET A 1 -10.31 11.73 0.49
C MET A 1 -8.89 11.24 0.62
N ILE A 2 -8.37 10.96 1.82
CA ILE A 2 -7.01 10.42 1.94
C ILE A 2 -6.98 9.02 1.32
N GLY A 3 -6.07 8.77 0.39
CA GLY A 3 -5.89 7.46 -0.23
C GLY A 3 -5.17 6.50 0.71
N LEU A 4 -5.45 5.20 0.60
CA LEU A 4 -4.81 4.18 1.42
C LEU A 4 -4.15 3.12 0.54
N VAL A 5 -2.89 2.79 0.83
CA VAL A 5 -2.19 1.66 0.21
C VAL A 5 -1.69 0.74 1.31
N LEU A 6 -2.08 -0.53 1.30
CA LEU A 6 -1.61 -1.52 2.27
C LEU A 6 -0.55 -2.42 1.63
N VAL A 7 0.67 -2.40 2.16
CA VAL A 7 1.82 -3.17 1.66
C VAL A 7 2.23 -4.20 2.70
N THR A 8 2.15 -5.49 2.39
CA THR A 8 2.45 -6.56 3.37
C THR A 8 3.18 -7.72 2.73
N HIS A 9 3.74 -8.62 3.55
CA HIS A 9 4.18 -9.92 3.07
C HIS A 9 3.00 -10.83 2.71
N GLY A 10 3.21 -11.69 1.71
CA GLY A 10 2.23 -12.70 1.30
C GLY A 10 0.87 -12.09 0.93
N GLN A 11 -0.22 -12.82 1.19
CA GLN A 11 -1.58 -12.40 0.82
C GLN A 11 -2.28 -11.53 1.88
N LEU A 12 -1.58 -11.10 2.93
CA LEU A 12 -2.20 -10.44 4.08
C LEU A 12 -2.94 -9.15 3.68
N ALA A 13 -2.34 -8.32 2.81
CA ALA A 13 -2.96 -7.08 2.33
C ALA A 13 -4.28 -7.33 1.61
N THR A 14 -4.32 -8.34 0.73
CA THR A 14 -5.51 -8.73 -0.03
C THR A 14 -6.61 -9.22 0.89
N GLU A 15 -6.28 -10.08 1.86
CA GLU A 15 -7.27 -10.58 2.82
C GLU A 15 -7.76 -9.49 3.78
N PHE A 16 -6.90 -8.54 4.15
CA PHE A 16 -7.32 -7.35 4.91
C PHE A 16 -8.33 -6.51 4.13
N ARG A 17 -8.10 -6.31 2.83
CA ARG A 17 -9.05 -5.59 2.00
C ARG A 17 -10.38 -6.32 1.91
N HIS A 18 -10.37 -7.63 1.71
CA HIS A 18 -11.59 -8.43 1.71
C HIS A 18 -12.36 -8.29 3.03
N ALA A 19 -11.68 -8.32 4.17
CA ALA A 19 -12.29 -8.15 5.48
C ALA A 19 -12.91 -6.75 5.65
N VAL A 20 -12.21 -5.68 5.23
CA VAL A 20 -12.75 -4.32 5.26
C VAL A 20 -13.99 -4.21 4.38
N GLU A 21 -13.89 -4.65 3.12
CA GLU A 21 -15.00 -4.55 2.17
C GLU A 21 -16.20 -5.41 2.57
N HIS A 22 -15.97 -6.53 3.27
CA HIS A 22 -17.05 -7.33 3.84
C HIS A 22 -17.85 -6.57 4.91
N VAL A 23 -17.18 -5.74 5.74
CA VAL A 23 -17.81 -5.03 6.86
C VAL A 23 -18.43 -3.71 6.42
N VAL A 24 -17.73 -2.93 5.59
CA VAL A 24 -18.13 -1.55 5.24
C VAL A 24 -18.46 -1.35 3.76
N GLY A 25 -18.39 -2.41 2.95
CA GLY A 25 -18.63 -2.36 1.50
C GLY A 25 -17.38 -1.95 0.69
N PRO A 26 -17.50 -1.94 -0.65
CA PRO A 26 -16.40 -1.64 -1.56
C PRO A 26 -15.73 -0.30 -1.27
N GLN A 27 -14.40 -0.22 -1.44
CA GLN A 27 -13.62 0.99 -1.17
C GLN A 27 -12.92 1.48 -2.44
N ASP A 28 -13.16 2.74 -2.83
CA ASP A 28 -12.64 3.29 -4.10
C ASP A 28 -11.18 3.78 -4.00
N ASN A 29 -10.75 4.27 -2.83
CA ASN A 29 -9.41 4.84 -2.61
C ASN A 29 -8.53 3.93 -1.74
N PHE A 30 -8.66 2.62 -1.93
CA PHE A 30 -7.94 1.62 -1.14
C PHE A 30 -7.30 0.55 -2.02
N GLU A 31 -5.98 0.54 -2.05
CA GLU A 31 -5.17 -0.39 -2.82
C GLU A 31 -4.33 -1.29 -1.92
N THR A 32 -3.90 -2.42 -2.46
CA THR A 32 -3.10 -3.42 -1.73
C THR A 32 -1.95 -3.89 -2.59
N VAL A 33 -0.76 -4.02 -1.99
CA VAL A 33 0.43 -4.60 -2.63
C VAL A 33 0.97 -5.73 -1.76
N ALA A 34 1.08 -6.91 -2.36
CA ALA A 34 1.64 -8.10 -1.73
C ALA A 34 3.12 -8.26 -2.12
N ILE A 35 3.97 -8.52 -1.13
CA ILE A 35 5.39 -8.83 -1.31
C ILE A 35 5.64 -10.32 -1.03
N GLY A 36 6.03 -11.06 -2.06
CA GLY A 36 6.47 -12.45 -2.00
C GLY A 36 7.98 -12.57 -1.75
N ALA A 37 8.42 -13.79 -1.40
CA ALA A 37 9.82 -14.08 -1.08
C ALA A 37 10.76 -13.98 -2.29
N ASP A 38 10.26 -14.32 -3.48
CA ASP A 38 11.03 -14.36 -4.74
C ASP A 38 10.69 -13.19 -5.68
N ASP A 39 10.01 -12.16 -5.18
CA ASP A 39 9.60 -11.02 -6.00
C ASP A 39 10.80 -10.15 -6.41
N ASP A 40 10.67 -9.50 -7.56
CA ASP A 40 11.58 -8.43 -7.95
C ASP A 40 11.24 -7.15 -7.17
N MET A 41 12.20 -6.69 -6.36
CA MET A 41 12.01 -5.53 -5.48
C MET A 41 11.78 -4.22 -6.23
N GLU A 42 12.39 -4.05 -7.42
CA GLU A 42 12.21 -2.86 -8.24
C GLU A 42 10.84 -2.86 -8.91
N GLN A 43 10.35 -4.03 -9.33
CA GLN A 43 8.97 -4.16 -9.78
C GLN A 43 7.99 -3.85 -8.67
N ARG A 44 8.19 -4.39 -7.45
CA ARG A 44 7.31 -4.10 -6.31
C ARG A 44 7.32 -2.63 -5.90
N ARG A 45 8.47 -1.97 -5.98
CA ARG A 45 8.55 -0.52 -5.80
C ARG A 45 7.65 0.22 -6.79
N ARG A 46 7.66 -0.17 -8.07
CA ARG A 46 6.79 0.42 -9.10
C ARG A 46 5.32 0.15 -8.82
N ASP A 47 4.98 -1.07 -8.42
CA ASP A 47 3.60 -1.42 -8.08
C ASP A 47 3.06 -0.54 -6.94
N ILE A 48 3.90 -0.20 -5.94
CA ILE A 48 3.54 0.72 -4.86
C ILE A 48 3.35 2.14 -5.40
N VAL A 49 4.26 2.65 -6.24
CA VAL A 49 4.12 3.99 -6.86
C VAL A 49 2.82 4.09 -7.66
N ASP A 50 2.52 3.07 -8.46
CA ASP A 50 1.31 3.03 -9.27
C ASP A 50 0.05 2.94 -8.39
N ALA A 51 0.10 2.18 -7.29
CA ALA A 51 -0.99 2.12 -6.33
C ALA A 51 -1.24 3.46 -5.65
N VAL A 52 -0.17 4.15 -5.19
CA VAL A 52 -0.25 5.50 -4.62
C VAL A 52 -0.88 6.46 -5.62
N ALA A 53 -0.46 6.44 -6.88
CA ALA A 53 -1.01 7.29 -7.93
C ALA A 53 -2.50 7.01 -8.21
N ARG A 54 -2.97 5.76 -8.08
CA ARG A 54 -4.39 5.40 -8.26
C ARG A 54 -5.28 5.92 -7.13
N VAL A 55 -4.81 5.92 -5.89
CA VAL A 55 -5.60 6.35 -4.73
C VAL A 55 -5.43 7.82 -4.36
N ASP A 56 -4.47 8.51 -4.98
CA ASP A 56 -4.24 9.93 -4.73
C ASP A 56 -5.31 10.81 -5.37
N THR A 57 -6.23 11.31 -4.54
CA THR A 57 -7.28 12.26 -4.94
C THR A 57 -6.92 13.72 -4.66
N GLY A 58 -5.64 14.02 -4.38
CA GLY A 58 -5.13 15.35 -4.06
C GLY A 58 -5.19 15.72 -2.58
N ALA A 59 -5.66 14.81 -1.71
CA ALA A 59 -5.66 14.97 -0.25
C ALA A 59 -4.52 14.22 0.46
N GLY A 60 -3.60 13.63 -0.31
CA GLY A 60 -2.50 12.81 0.18
C GLY A 60 -2.85 11.33 0.32
N VAL A 61 -1.82 10.52 0.58
CA VAL A 61 -1.88 9.06 0.65
C VAL A 61 -1.17 8.56 1.91
N ILE A 62 -1.78 7.57 2.57
CA ILE A 62 -1.17 6.82 3.68
C ILE A 62 -0.81 5.43 3.19
N VAL A 63 0.44 5.04 3.37
CA VAL A 63 0.95 3.71 3.06
C VAL A 63 1.11 2.92 4.35
N LEU A 64 0.26 1.92 4.58
CA LEU A 64 0.33 1.06 5.75
C LEU A 64 1.18 -0.17 5.47
N THR A 65 1.92 -0.62 6.48
CA THR A 65 2.70 -1.86 6.39
C THR A 65 2.39 -2.82 7.54
N ASP A 66 2.63 -4.11 7.31
CA ASP A 66 2.44 -5.16 8.32
C ASP A 66 3.45 -5.07 9.46
N MET A 67 4.73 -4.85 9.13
CA MET A 67 5.83 -4.86 10.06
C MET A 67 6.87 -3.80 9.71
N PHE A 68 7.28 -3.02 10.71
CA PHE A 68 8.38 -2.08 10.58
C PHE A 68 9.73 -2.81 10.48
N GLY A 69 10.59 -2.35 9.58
CA GLY A 69 11.93 -2.92 9.34
C GLY A 69 11.96 -4.07 8.33
N GLY A 70 10.81 -4.45 7.76
CA GLY A 70 10.71 -5.45 6.70
C GLY A 70 10.88 -4.86 5.29
N THR A 71 10.89 -5.74 4.29
CA THR A 71 10.88 -5.34 2.88
C THR A 71 9.70 -4.41 2.53
N PRO A 72 8.45 -4.68 2.97
CA PRO A 72 7.32 -3.77 2.78
C PRO A 72 7.60 -2.35 3.29
N SER A 73 8.09 -2.19 4.53
CA SER A 73 8.38 -0.87 5.10
C SER A 73 9.51 -0.15 4.37
N ASN A 74 10.57 -0.87 3.96
CA ASN A 74 11.68 -0.24 3.25
C ASN A 74 11.26 0.26 1.86
N LEU A 75 10.45 -0.52 1.15
CA LEU A 75 9.88 -0.11 -0.14
C LEU A 75 8.89 1.05 0.03
N ALA A 76 8.04 1.02 1.05
CA ALA A 76 7.11 2.10 1.37
C ALA A 76 7.84 3.42 1.69
N ILE A 77 8.91 3.37 2.50
CA ILE A 77 9.73 4.55 2.82
C ILE A 77 10.38 5.13 1.55
N SER A 78 10.78 4.27 0.60
CA SER A 78 11.40 4.73 -0.66
C SER A 78 10.47 5.55 -1.56
N VAL A 79 9.15 5.50 -1.32
CA VAL A 79 8.13 6.24 -2.08
C VAL A 79 7.52 7.40 -1.28
N MET A 80 8.03 7.68 -0.08
CA MET A 80 7.57 8.80 0.74
C MET A 80 7.86 10.13 0.07
N GLU A 81 6.88 11.04 0.15
CA GLU A 81 7.01 12.42 -0.29
C GLU A 81 6.37 13.30 0.78
N SER A 82 7.19 14.10 1.47
CA SER A 82 6.73 14.86 2.64
C SER A 82 5.52 15.73 2.33
N GLY A 83 4.47 15.57 3.14
CA GLY A 83 3.22 16.33 2.97
C GLY A 83 2.30 15.82 1.86
N ARG A 84 2.66 14.71 1.19
CA ARG A 84 1.83 14.06 0.18
C ARG A 84 1.65 12.56 0.40
N THR A 85 2.73 11.83 0.69
CA THR A 85 2.72 10.38 0.95
C THR A 85 3.46 10.09 2.26
N GLU A 86 2.74 9.55 3.23
CA GLU A 86 3.27 9.19 4.55
C GLU A 86 3.15 7.67 4.79
N VAL A 87 4.06 7.11 5.58
CA VAL A 87 4.15 5.67 5.92
C VAL A 87 3.97 5.48 7.42
#